data_AF-A0A7K0A6N8-F1
#
_entry.id   AF-A0A7K0A6N8-F1
#
_cell.length_a   1.000
_cell.length_b   1.000
_cell.length_c   1.000
_cell.angle_alpha   90.00
_cell.angle_beta   90.00
_cell.angle_gamma   90.00
#
_symmetry.space_group_name_H-M   'P 1'
#
loop_
_entity.id
_entity.type
_entity.pdbx_description
1 polymer ?
#
loop_
_entity_poly.entity_id
_entity_poly.type
_entity_poly.pdbx_seq_one_letter_code
_entity_poly.pdbx_strand_id
1 'polypeptide(L)'
;MLGLIRRIHAGSRQTYGSPRVHAGLVDDHDGHIGVKRVARLMACAGIQGISGRKRGPRTTTPAEGRPKPPDLVRRDFSAADPDRLRLADIERHEALLVLVCVRW
;
A
#
# COMPACT_ATOMS: atom_id res chain seq x y z
N MET A 1 15.34 -12.45 22.26
CA MET A 1 15.02 -11.74 21.00
C MET A 1 14.73 -12.67 19.83
N LEU A 2 15.69 -13.48 19.33
CA LEU A 2 15.45 -14.39 18.20
C LEU A 2 14.33 -15.42 18.44
N GLY A 3 14.19 -15.92 19.68
CA GLY A 3 13.06 -16.79 20.05
C GLY A 3 11.69 -16.12 19.89
N LEU A 4 11.64 -14.79 20.06
CA LEU A 4 10.41 -14.00 19.90
C LEU A 4 10.05 -13.84 18.42
N ILE A 5 11.06 -13.53 17.60
CA ILE A 5 10.96 -13.53 16.13
C ILE A 5 10.43 -14.88 15.64
N ARG A 6 10.95 -16.00 16.17
CA ARG A 6 10.49 -17.35 15.80
C ARG A 6 9.03 -17.60 16.21
N ARG A 7 8.62 -17.20 17.41
CA ARG A 7 7.22 -17.32 17.86
C ARG A 7 6.25 -16.56 16.96
N ILE A 8 6.51 -15.28 16.72
CA ILE A 8 5.66 -14.43 15.88
C ILE A 8 5.61 -14.99 14.45
N HIS A 9 6.77 -15.37 13.90
CA HIS A 9 6.84 -15.95 12.57
C HIS A 9 6.09 -17.29 12.47
N ALA A 10 6.24 -18.20 13.43
CA ALA A 10 5.51 -19.46 13.49
C ALA A 10 4.00 -19.25 13.67
N GLY A 11 3.59 -18.32 14.54
CA GLY A 11 2.18 -17.93 14.71
C GLY A 11 1.54 -17.41 13.42
N SER A 12 2.32 -16.75 12.56
CA SER A 12 1.90 -16.32 11.23
C SER A 12 1.88 -17.42 10.16
N ARG A 13 2.06 -18.69 10.54
CA ARG A 13 2.28 -19.82 9.60
C ARG A 13 3.42 -19.55 8.63
N GLN A 14 4.51 -18.97 9.15
CA GLN A 14 5.71 -18.61 8.39
C GLN A 14 5.47 -17.57 7.26
N THR A 15 4.33 -16.87 7.28
CA THR A 15 3.98 -15.90 6.24
C THR A 15 4.70 -14.56 6.45
N TYR A 16 4.96 -14.17 7.69
CA TYR A 16 5.46 -12.83 8.00
C TYR A 16 6.96 -12.67 7.76
N GLY A 17 7.31 -11.63 7.00
CA GLY A 17 8.69 -11.13 6.85
C GLY A 17 9.03 -10.08 7.89
N SER A 18 10.26 -9.52 7.81
CA SER A 18 10.79 -8.60 8.81
C SER A 18 9.90 -7.40 9.18
N PRO A 19 9.13 -6.76 8.26
CA PRO A 19 8.28 -5.64 8.64
C PRO A 19 7.12 -6.06 9.56
N ARG A 20 6.48 -7.19 9.27
CA ARG A 20 5.32 -7.68 10.05
C ARG A 20 5.75 -8.34 11.35
N VAL A 21 6.90 -9.02 11.35
CA VAL A 21 7.50 -9.53 12.59
C VAL A 21 7.89 -8.37 13.51
N HIS A 22 8.43 -7.28 12.96
CA HIS A 22 8.73 -6.07 13.73
C HIS A 22 7.46 -5.45 14.34
N ALA A 23 6.38 -5.33 13.57
CA ALA A 23 5.11 -4.81 14.10
C ALA A 23 4.63 -5.62 15.31
N GLY A 24 4.56 -6.95 15.20
CA GLY A 24 4.19 -7.80 16.34
C GLY A 24 5.16 -7.73 17.54
N LEU A 25 6.44 -7.38 17.32
CA LEU A 25 7.38 -7.14 18.42
C LEU A 25 7.14 -5.81 19.14
N VAL A 26 6.70 -4.79 18.41
CA VAL A 26 6.35 -3.49 18.98
C VAL A 26 5.04 -3.60 19.76
N ASP A 27 4.03 -4.26 19.17
CA ASP A 27 2.69 -4.36 19.74
C ASP A 27 2.64 -5.25 20.98
N ASP A 28 3.29 -6.42 20.95
CA ASP A 28 3.14 -7.42 22.02
C ASP A 28 4.24 -7.36 23.09
N HIS A 29 5.37 -6.68 22.83
CA HIS A 29 6.59 -6.83 23.65
C HIS A 29 7.42 -5.54 23.84
N ASP A 30 6.84 -4.36 23.63
CA ASP A 30 7.51 -3.06 23.80
C ASP A 30 8.88 -2.99 23.09
N GLY A 31 9.01 -3.67 21.95
CA GLY A 31 10.30 -3.92 21.32
C GLY A 31 10.97 -2.67 20.76
N HIS A 32 12.01 -2.16 21.44
CA HIS A 32 12.84 -1.03 20.97
C HIS A 32 13.88 -1.44 19.89
N ILE A 33 13.52 -2.37 19.00
CA ILE A 33 14.43 -2.89 17.98
C ILE A 33 14.02 -2.36 16.61
N GLY A 34 14.95 -1.70 15.92
CA GLY A 34 14.68 -1.24 14.56
C GLY A 34 14.47 -2.39 13.57
N VAL A 35 13.60 -2.17 12.58
CA VAL A 35 13.27 -3.12 11.49
C VAL A 35 14.52 -3.75 10.84
N LYS A 36 15.60 -2.96 10.66
CA LYS A 36 16.88 -3.46 10.09
C LYS A 36 17.52 -4.55 10.95
N ARG A 37 17.44 -4.42 12.29
CA ARG A 37 17.97 -5.42 13.21
C ARG A 37 17.12 -6.70 13.19
N VAL A 38 15.80 -6.58 13.10
CA VAL A 38 14.90 -7.74 12.89
C VAL A 38 15.26 -8.45 11.59
N ALA A 39 15.40 -7.71 10.49
CA ALA A 39 15.76 -8.27 9.18
C ALA A 39 17.09 -9.02 9.23
N ARG A 40 18.12 -8.46 9.86
CA ARG A 40 19.43 -9.12 10.03
C ARG A 40 19.31 -10.39 10.86
N LEU A 41 18.59 -10.35 11.99
CA LEU A 41 18.40 -11.53 12.84
C LEU A 41 17.62 -12.64 12.14
N MET A 42 16.59 -12.27 11.35
CA MET A 42 15.85 -13.22 10.52
C MET A 42 16.76 -13.84 9.44
N ALA A 43 17.57 -13.03 8.74
CA ALA A 43 18.50 -13.51 7.72
C ALA A 43 19.55 -14.47 8.31
N CYS A 44 20.20 -14.11 9.42
CA CYS A 44 21.16 -14.97 10.12
C CYS A 44 20.54 -16.29 10.60
N ALA A 45 19.23 -16.30 10.86
CA ALA A 45 18.50 -17.49 11.33
C ALA A 45 17.81 -18.28 10.20
N GLY A 46 18.00 -17.89 8.93
CA GLY A 46 17.34 -18.53 7.79
C GLY A 46 15.81 -18.33 7.76
N ILE A 47 15.30 -17.36 8.50
CA ILE A 47 13.86 -17.08 8.59
C ILE A 47 13.49 -16.11 7.46
N GLN A 48 12.56 -16.54 6.61
CA GLN A 48 12.05 -15.73 5.51
C GLN A 48 10.53 -15.74 5.54
N GLY A 49 9.93 -14.55 5.41
CA GLY A 49 8.49 -14.46 5.19
C GLY A 49 8.13 -14.80 3.75
N ILE A 50 6.88 -15.18 3.54
CA ILE A 50 6.33 -15.32 2.19
C ILE A 50 6.27 -13.92 1.57
N SER A 51 7.11 -13.68 0.57
CA SER A 51 7.07 -12.45 -0.22
C SER A 51 5.79 -12.42 -1.06
N GLY A 52 4.72 -11.85 -0.50
CA GLY A 52 3.50 -11.54 -1.25
C GLY A 52 3.67 -10.37 -2.22
N ARG A 53 4.81 -9.65 -2.18
CA ARG A 53 5.07 -8.51 -3.05
C ARG A 53 5.56 -8.99 -4.42
N LYS A 54 4.66 -9.58 -5.20
CA LYS A 54 4.65 -9.23 -6.62
C LYS A 54 4.58 -7.69 -6.64
N ARG A 55 5.45 -7.01 -7.40
CA ARG A 55 5.19 -5.59 -7.75
C ARG A 55 3.70 -5.52 -8.04
N GLY A 56 2.96 -4.66 -7.33
CA GLY A 56 1.49 -4.68 -7.37
C GLY A 56 0.99 -4.77 -8.81
N PRO A 57 -0.21 -5.32 -9.07
CA PRO A 57 -0.70 -5.46 -10.43
C PRO A 57 -0.48 -4.15 -11.17
N ARG A 58 0.15 -4.20 -12.34
CA ARG A 58 0.31 -3.02 -13.17
C ARG A 58 -1.09 -2.65 -13.67
N THR A 59 -1.81 -1.87 -12.86
CA THR A 59 -3.25 -1.57 -13.02
C THR A 59 -3.55 -1.01 -14.40
N THR A 60 -2.59 -0.28 -14.98
CA THR A 60 -2.73 0.34 -16.28
C THR A 60 -1.61 -0.15 -17.19
N THR A 61 -1.94 -1.03 -18.13
CA THR A 61 -1.15 -1.24 -19.33
C THR A 61 -1.89 -0.53 -20.47
N PRO A 62 -1.31 0.50 -21.10
CA PRO A 62 -1.92 1.14 -22.25
C PRO A 62 -2.23 0.09 -23.32
N ALA A 63 -3.45 0.07 -23.84
CA ALA A 63 -3.77 -0.73 -25.01
C ALA A 63 -2.99 -0.17 -26.22
N GLU A 64 -2.27 -1.04 -26.92
CA GLU A 64 -1.57 -0.66 -28.14
C GLU A 64 -2.59 -0.23 -29.20
N GLY A 65 -2.31 0.87 -29.90
CA GLY A 65 -3.12 1.36 -31.01
C GLY A 65 -4.36 2.19 -30.64
N ARG A 66 -4.69 2.39 -29.35
CA ARG A 66 -5.81 3.27 -28.97
C ARG A 66 -5.32 4.72 -28.79
N PRO A 67 -5.88 5.71 -29.52
CA PRO A 67 -5.53 7.11 -29.27
C PRO A 67 -5.95 7.50 -27.85
N LYS A 68 -5.12 8.32 -27.20
CA LYS A 68 -5.45 8.89 -25.90
C LYS A 68 -6.68 9.79 -26.08
N PRO A 69 -7.69 9.71 -25.20
CA PRO A 69 -8.77 10.68 -25.20
C PRO A 69 -8.21 12.10 -25.09
N PRO A 70 -8.78 13.07 -25.82
CA PRO A 70 -8.36 14.46 -25.71
C PRO A 70 -8.68 15.00 -24.31
N ASP A 71 -7.80 15.84 -23.77
CA ASP A 71 -8.04 16.58 -22.53
C ASP A 71 -9.04 17.70 -22.82
N LEU A 72 -10.33 17.43 -22.56
CA LEU A 72 -11.44 18.33 -22.85
C LEU A 72 -11.39 19.63 -22.04
N VAL A 73 -10.66 19.65 -20.93
CA VAL A 73 -10.61 20.78 -20.00
C VAL A 73 -9.26 21.48 -20.02
N ARG A 74 -8.26 20.94 -20.74
CA ARG A 74 -6.90 21.49 -20.85
C ARG A 74 -6.26 21.78 -19.48
N ARG A 75 -6.63 20.98 -18.48
CA ARG A 75 -6.29 21.16 -17.05
C ARG A 75 -6.71 22.49 -16.43
N ASP A 76 -7.65 23.19 -17.05
CA ASP A 76 -8.39 24.27 -16.43
C ASP A 76 -9.63 23.71 -15.75
N PHE A 77 -9.63 23.78 -14.42
CA PHE A 77 -10.74 23.29 -13.61
C PHE A 77 -11.74 24.39 -13.28
N SER A 78 -11.48 25.64 -13.65
CA SER A 78 -12.35 26.76 -13.35
C SER A 78 -13.71 26.65 -14.04
N ALA A 79 -14.78 26.87 -13.26
CA ALA A 79 -16.14 26.92 -13.77
C ALA A 79 -16.73 28.31 -13.49
N ALA A 80 -17.19 28.98 -14.55
CA ALA A 80 -17.83 30.30 -14.43
C ALA A 80 -19.22 30.22 -13.76
N ASP A 81 -19.90 29.07 -13.92
CA ASP A 81 -21.25 28.82 -13.39
C ASP A 81 -21.38 27.33 -12.97
N PRO A 82 -22.34 27.00 -12.08
CA PRO A 82 -22.72 25.63 -11.80
C PRO A 82 -23.08 24.83 -13.07
N ASP A 83 -22.90 23.51 -13.02
CA ASP A 83 -23.22 22.56 -14.11
C ASP A 83 -22.42 22.72 -15.42
N ARG A 84 -21.43 23.61 -15.50
CA ARG A 84 -20.55 23.78 -16.67
C ARG A 84 -19.41 22.77 -16.76
N LEU A 85 -18.89 22.34 -15.61
CA LEU A 85 -17.81 21.36 -15.53
C LEU A 85 -18.15 20.30 -14.47
N ARG A 86 -18.14 19.03 -14.87
CA ARG A 86 -18.40 17.90 -13.97
C ARG A 86 -17.16 17.01 -13.97
N LEU A 87 -16.52 16.89 -12.81
CA LEU A 87 -15.37 16.03 -12.56
C LEU A 87 -15.63 15.13 -11.36
N ALA A 88 -15.15 13.90 -11.46
CA ALA A 88 -15.11 12.95 -10.37
C ALA A 88 -13.74 12.31 -10.37
N ASP A 89 -13.11 12.23 -9.20
CA ASP A 89 -11.91 11.44 -8.99
C ASP A 89 -12.22 10.26 -8.06
N ILE A 90 -11.54 9.14 -8.27
CA ILE A 90 -11.72 7.94 -7.46
C ILE A 90 -10.40 7.69 -6.73
N GLU A 91 -10.34 8.13 -5.48
CA GLU A 91 -9.21 7.81 -4.61
C GLU A 91 -9.39 6.40 -4.03
N ARG A 92 -8.38 5.53 -4.22
CA ARG A 92 -8.42 4.16 -3.69
C ARG A 92 -8.01 4.16 -2.22
N HIS A 93 -8.93 4.55 -1.34
CA HIS A 93 -8.86 4.23 0.07
C HIS A 93 -9.71 3.00 0.39
N GLU A 94 -9.21 2.17 1.30
CA GLU A 94 -9.88 0.98 1.83
C GLU A 94 -11.24 1.37 2.41
N ALA A 95 -12.30 0.96 1.69
CA ALA A 95 -13.70 1.04 2.06
C ALA A 95 -14.15 2.37 2.69
N LEU A 96 -14.54 3.33 1.86
CA LEU A 96 -15.77 4.13 1.99
C LEU A 96 -15.85 5.03 0.76
N LEU A 97 -16.98 4.94 0.05
CA LEU A 97 -17.26 5.67 -1.17
C LEU A 97 -17.54 7.14 -0.80
N VAL A 98 -16.50 7.95 -0.66
CA VAL A 98 -16.67 9.38 -0.46
C VAL A 98 -16.76 10.03 -1.83
N LEU A 99 -17.99 10.30 -2.27
CA LEU A 99 -18.27 11.23 -3.34
C LEU A 99 -17.93 12.63 -2.82
N VAL A 100 -16.65 13.04 -2.91
CA VAL A 100 -16.30 14.45 -2.68
C VAL A 100 -16.81 15.23 -3.88
N CYS A 101 -18.01 15.77 -3.75
CA CYS A 101 -18.49 16.86 -4.58
C CYS A 101 -17.56 18.05 -4.27
N VAL A 102 -16.50 18.23 -5.07
CA VAL A 102 -15.64 19.40 -4.97
C VAL A 102 -16.51 20.58 -5.36
N ARG A 103 -17.03 21.23 -4.32
CA ARG A 103 -17.82 22.45 -4.34
C ARG A 103 -17.02 23.51 -5.11
N TRP A 104 -17.56 23.93 -6.25
CA TRP A 104 -17.44 25.31 -6.68
C TRP A 104 -18.38 26.14 -5.81
#